data_AF-A0A842UMY6-F1
#
_entry.id   AF-A0A842UMY6-F1
#
_cell.length_a   1.000
_cell.length_b   1.000
_cell.length_c   1.000
_cell.angle_alpha   90.00
_cell.angle_beta   90.00
_cell.angle_gamma   90.00
#
_symmetry.space_group_name_H-M   'P 1'
#
loop_
_entity.id
_entity.type
_entity.pdbx_description
1 polymer ?
#
loop_
_entity_poly.entity_id
_entity_poly.type
_entity_poly.pdbx_seq_one_letter_code
_entity_poly.pdbx_strand_id
1 'polypeptide(L)'
;MFKSKKGIFAFAVVLVIMIAFGAILVGIGSQKKVYAEIGGKQINMLNAYSEAEKTHEYVKFSALHSAAITAQELNAKTGTKCFSNVNKATFQNKFKDKMDLYLQNYKSTNIDLNVSELNYNYEYSIKPDKITIDCFAQPNITIKSRKIDFTYSTQGYVKAELTCEDYTNYAKTKSFVV
;
A
#
# COMPACT_ATOMS: atom_id res chain seq x y z
N MET A 1 -70.30 15.42 2.86
CA MET A 1 -71.10 15.02 4.04
C MET A 1 -70.90 13.51 4.27
N PHE A 2 -69.90 13.09 5.07
CA PHE A 2 -69.63 11.67 5.36
C PHE A 2 -70.70 11.14 6.34
N LYS A 3 -71.79 10.60 5.81
CA LYS A 3 -73.01 10.21 6.55
C LYS A 3 -72.96 8.76 7.09
N SER A 4 -71.85 8.34 7.71
CA SER A 4 -71.83 7.10 8.51
C SER A 4 -70.60 7.06 9.41
N LYS A 5 -70.80 6.86 10.72
CA LYS A 5 -69.72 6.68 11.72
C LYS A 5 -68.76 5.54 11.33
N LYS A 6 -69.23 4.56 10.55
CA LYS A 6 -68.43 3.44 10.04
C LYS A 6 -67.46 3.86 8.92
N GLY A 7 -67.83 4.84 8.09
CA GLY A 7 -66.98 5.36 7.01
C GLY A 7 -65.80 6.20 7.52
N ILE A 8 -66.01 6.97 8.58
CA ILE A 8 -64.95 7.76 9.24
C ILE A 8 -63.96 6.82 9.96
N PHE A 9 -64.46 5.76 10.60
CA PHE A 9 -63.62 4.76 11.25
C PHE A 9 -62.77 3.97 10.23
N ALA A 10 -63.37 3.53 9.12
CA ALA A 10 -62.64 2.83 8.06
C ALA A 10 -61.54 3.72 7.44
N PHE A 11 -61.81 5.01 7.22
CA PHE A 11 -60.82 5.96 6.73
C PHE A 11 -59.66 6.16 7.72
N ALA A 12 -59.95 6.27 9.02
CA ALA A 12 -58.93 6.39 10.06
C ALA A 12 -58.03 5.14 10.16
N VAL A 13 -58.62 3.94 10.06
CA VAL A 13 -57.86 2.68 10.06
C VAL A 13 -56.95 2.58 8.83
N VAL A 14 -57.44 2.94 7.65
CA VAL A 14 -56.63 2.96 6.42
C VAL A 14 -55.48 3.97 6.53
N LEU A 15 -55.72 5.14 7.12
CA LEU A 15 -54.69 6.17 7.33
C LEU A 15 -53.56 5.66 8.26
N VAL A 16 -53.92 5.00 9.37
CA VAL A 16 -52.95 4.43 10.32
C VAL A 16 -52.12 3.31 9.66
N ILE A 17 -52.75 2.46 8.84
CA ILE A 17 -52.04 1.41 8.09
C ILE A 17 -51.06 2.04 7.10
N MET A 18 -51.44 3.09 6.36
CA MET A 18 -50.54 3.77 5.44
C MET A 18 -49.33 4.41 6.13
N ILE A 19 -49.52 5.00 7.32
CA ILE A 19 -48.43 5.56 8.12
C ILE A 19 -47.48 4.45 8.61
N ALA A 20 -48.02 3.32 9.08
CA ALA A 20 -47.22 2.18 9.52
C ALA A 20 -46.41 1.57 8.36
N PHE A 21 -47.04 1.38 7.18
CA PHE A 21 -46.34 0.93 5.98
C PHE A 21 -45.26 1.91 5.52
N GLY A 22 -45.54 3.22 5.56
CA GLY A 22 -44.56 4.27 5.26
C GLY A 22 -43.36 4.22 6.20
N ALA A 23 -43.59 4.08 7.52
CA ALA A 23 -42.51 3.96 8.51
C ALA A 23 -41.63 2.71 8.29
N ILE A 24 -42.24 1.57 7.94
CA ILE A 24 -41.51 0.33 7.64
C ILE A 24 -40.66 0.50 6.37
N LEU A 25 -41.21 1.08 5.30
CA LEU A 25 -40.49 1.33 4.04
C LEU A 25 -39.32 2.31 4.23
N VAL A 26 -39.51 3.37 5.01
CA VAL A 26 -38.44 4.34 5.35
C VAL A 26 -37.35 3.66 6.19
N GLY A 27 -37.72 2.79 7.13
CA GLY A 27 -36.78 2.00 7.93
C GLY A 27 -35.91 1.05 7.09
N ILE A 28 -36.51 0.30 6.16
CA ILE A 28 -35.79 -0.60 5.24
C ILE A 28 -34.87 0.16 4.30
N GLY A 29 -35.32 1.29 3.74
CA GLY A 29 -34.50 2.14 2.87
C GLY A 29 -33.28 2.71 3.60
N SER A 30 -33.47 3.14 4.85
CA SER A 30 -32.39 3.66 5.69
C SER A 30 -31.36 2.59 6.01
N GLN A 31 -31.78 1.36 6.35
CA GLN A 31 -30.85 0.25 6.59
C GLN A 31 -30.04 -0.10 5.34
N LYS A 32 -30.67 -0.21 4.17
CA LYS A 32 -29.95 -0.46 2.90
C LYS A 32 -28.88 0.59 2.60
N LYS A 33 -29.18 1.86 2.86
CA LYS A 33 -28.22 2.96 2.72
C LYS A 33 -27.02 2.79 3.67
N VAL A 34 -27.28 2.47 4.94
CA VAL A 34 -26.22 2.22 5.93
C VAL A 34 -25.35 1.02 5.54
N TYR A 35 -25.94 -0.10 5.09
CA TYR A 35 -25.17 -1.28 4.66
C TYR A 35 -24.32 -1.00 3.42
N ALA A 36 -24.82 -0.22 2.46
CA ALA A 36 -24.05 0.19 1.29
C ALA A 36 -22.86 1.10 1.67
N GLU A 37 -23.05 2.02 2.61
CA GLU A 37 -21.99 2.88 3.13
C GLU A 37 -20.91 2.07 3.89
N ILE A 38 -21.31 1.08 4.69
CA ILE A 38 -20.38 0.18 5.39
C ILE A 38 -19.59 -0.68 4.39
N GLY A 39 -20.26 -1.28 3.40
CA GLY A 39 -19.61 -2.08 2.37
C GLY A 39 -18.61 -1.26 1.55
N GLY A 40 -18.96 -0.03 1.19
CA GLY A 40 -18.05 0.91 0.52
C GLY A 40 -16.81 1.23 1.36
N LYS A 41 -16.94 1.42 2.68
CA LYS A 41 -15.80 1.65 3.58
C LYS A 41 -14.89 0.42 3.67
N GLN A 42 -15.44 -0.79 3.76
CA GLN A 42 -14.67 -2.03 3.82
C GLN A 42 -13.85 -2.27 2.54
N ILE A 43 -14.43 -2.01 1.36
CA ILE A 43 -13.73 -2.13 0.08
C ILE A 43 -12.55 -1.15 0.00
N ASN A 44 -12.75 0.10 0.41
CA ASN A 44 -11.67 1.09 0.40
C ASN A 44 -10.54 0.73 1.36
N MET A 45 -10.87 0.18 2.54
CA MET A 45 -9.87 -0.31 3.49
C MET A 45 -9.06 -1.47 2.92
N LEU A 46 -9.70 -2.44 2.26
CA LEU A 46 -9.01 -3.55 1.60
C LEU A 46 -8.11 -3.07 0.46
N ASN A 47 -8.60 -2.14 -0.36
CA ASN A 47 -7.80 -1.56 -1.45
C ASN A 47 -6.58 -0.81 -0.91
N ALA A 48 -6.74 -0.04 0.17
CA ALA A 48 -5.63 0.66 0.79
C ALA A 48 -4.62 -0.30 1.44
N TYR A 49 -5.09 -1.36 2.10
CA TYR A 49 -4.19 -2.42 2.59
C TYR A 49 -3.39 -3.06 1.45
N SER A 50 -4.06 -3.45 0.36
CA SER A 50 -3.39 -4.05 -0.79
C SER A 50 -2.38 -3.09 -1.43
N GLU A 51 -2.69 -1.80 -1.50
CA GLU A 51 -1.78 -0.80 -2.03
C GLU A 51 -0.57 -0.57 -1.10
N ALA A 52 -0.73 -0.73 0.22
CA ALA A 52 0.39 -0.70 1.16
C ALA A 52 1.34 -1.87 0.95
N GLU A 53 0.81 -3.09 0.80
CA GLU A 53 1.63 -4.28 0.54
C GLU A 53 2.40 -4.15 -0.78
N LYS A 54 1.75 -3.66 -1.85
CA LYS A 54 2.43 -3.34 -3.12
C LYS A 54 3.55 -2.32 -2.94
N THR A 55 3.32 -1.32 -2.09
CA THR A 55 4.34 -0.32 -1.75
C THR A 55 5.52 -0.99 -1.03
N HIS A 56 5.29 -1.88 -0.07
CA HIS A 56 6.35 -2.64 0.61
C HIS A 56 7.14 -3.52 -0.36
N GLU A 57 6.45 -4.24 -1.25
CA GLU A 57 7.09 -5.05 -2.29
C GLU A 57 7.95 -4.21 -3.23
N TYR A 58 7.44 -3.05 -3.66
CA TYR A 58 8.17 -2.12 -4.49
C TYR A 58 9.43 -1.58 -3.80
N VAL A 59 9.32 -1.20 -2.53
CA VAL A 59 10.46 -0.75 -1.72
C VAL A 59 11.49 -1.86 -1.58
N LYS A 60 11.06 -3.10 -1.31
CA LYS A 60 11.95 -4.27 -1.24
C LYS A 60 12.69 -4.50 -2.55
N PHE A 61 11.97 -4.50 -3.67
CA PHE A 61 12.56 -4.66 -5.00
C PHE A 61 13.56 -3.55 -5.30
N SER A 62 13.19 -2.30 -5.04
CA SER A 62 14.03 -1.13 -5.26
C SER A 62 15.30 -1.18 -4.41
N ALA A 63 15.21 -1.64 -3.16
CA ALA A 63 16.35 -1.82 -2.27
C ALA A 63 17.30 -2.91 -2.78
N LEU A 64 16.78 -4.09 -3.16
CA LEU A 64 17.61 -5.17 -3.71
C LEU A 64 18.31 -4.74 -5.01
N HIS A 65 17.58 -4.06 -5.89
CA HIS A 65 18.11 -3.60 -7.16
C HIS A 65 19.17 -2.50 -6.97
N SER A 66 18.89 -1.52 -6.11
CA SER A 66 19.86 -0.47 -5.74
C SER A 66 21.11 -1.06 -5.12
N ALA A 67 20.95 -2.03 -4.21
CA ALA A 67 22.08 -2.72 -3.59
C ALA A 67 22.96 -3.45 -4.62
N ALA A 68 22.35 -4.14 -5.58
CA ALA A 68 23.07 -4.84 -6.63
C ALA A 68 23.82 -3.88 -7.56
N ILE A 69 23.19 -2.77 -7.97
CA ILE A 69 23.85 -1.71 -8.77
C ILE A 69 25.03 -1.12 -7.99
N THR A 70 24.81 -0.74 -6.73
CA THR A 70 25.87 -0.13 -5.92
C THR A 70 27.03 -1.11 -5.69
N ALA A 71 26.74 -2.39 -5.42
CA ALA A 71 27.78 -3.41 -5.30
C ALA A 71 28.60 -3.55 -6.60
N GLN A 72 27.94 -3.53 -7.76
CA GLN A 72 28.60 -3.56 -9.06
C GLN A 72 29.49 -2.33 -9.30
N GLU A 73 28.99 -1.12 -9.03
CA GLU A 73 29.78 0.13 -9.12
C GLU A 73 31.00 0.13 -8.20
N LEU A 74 30.95 -0.65 -7.11
CA LEU A 74 32.05 -0.86 -6.18
C LEU A 74 32.90 -2.10 -6.51
N ASN A 75 32.78 -2.64 -7.72
CA ASN A 75 33.56 -3.77 -8.23
C ASN A 75 33.39 -5.06 -7.40
N ALA A 76 32.20 -5.30 -6.83
CA ALA A 76 31.87 -6.58 -6.22
C ALA A 76 31.96 -7.71 -7.26
N LYS A 77 32.68 -8.78 -6.94
CA LYS A 77 32.84 -9.96 -7.81
C LYS A 77 31.71 -10.95 -7.58
N THR A 78 31.47 -11.87 -8.52
CA THR A 78 30.55 -12.99 -8.29
C THR A 78 31.24 -14.11 -7.49
N GLY A 79 30.46 -15.05 -6.95
CA GLY A 79 30.97 -16.16 -6.12
C GLY A 79 30.63 -16.04 -4.64
N THR A 80 31.20 -16.89 -3.79
CA THR A 80 30.74 -17.10 -2.39
C THR A 80 31.07 -15.98 -1.40
N LYS A 81 31.95 -15.04 -1.78
CA LYS A 81 32.38 -13.91 -0.94
C LYS A 81 32.35 -12.58 -1.72
N CYS A 82 31.31 -12.42 -2.51
CA CYS A 82 31.12 -11.36 -3.50
C CYS A 82 31.27 -9.92 -2.95
N PHE A 83 30.94 -9.69 -1.67
CA PHE A 83 30.93 -8.35 -1.07
C PHE A 83 32.14 -8.06 -0.17
N SER A 84 33.17 -8.91 -0.18
CA SER A 84 34.37 -8.74 0.68
C SER A 84 35.09 -7.41 0.49
N ASN A 85 34.99 -6.82 -0.70
CA ASN A 85 35.66 -5.57 -1.07
C ASN A 85 34.74 -4.34 -0.96
N VAL A 86 33.49 -4.53 -0.54
CA VAL A 86 32.50 -3.43 -0.46
C VAL A 86 32.70 -2.67 0.84
N ASN A 87 33.21 -1.44 0.74
CA ASN A 87 33.30 -0.54 1.89
C ASN A 87 31.89 -0.02 2.29
N LYS A 88 31.55 -0.12 3.57
CA LYS A 88 30.24 0.28 4.10
C LYS A 88 29.92 1.75 3.87
N ALA A 89 30.82 2.68 4.17
CA ALA A 89 30.55 4.11 4.06
C ALA A 89 30.32 4.53 2.60
N THR A 90 31.16 4.04 1.68
CA THR A 90 30.99 4.31 0.24
C THR A 90 29.71 3.69 -0.31
N PHE A 91 29.37 2.48 0.13
CA PHE A 91 28.12 1.81 -0.24
C PHE A 91 26.90 2.63 0.18
N GLN A 92 26.86 3.10 1.42
CA GLN A 92 25.73 3.84 1.98
C GLN A 92 25.39 5.09 1.16
N ASN A 93 26.38 5.89 0.81
CA ASN A 93 26.16 7.13 0.05
C ASN A 93 25.60 6.82 -1.34
N LYS A 94 26.24 5.91 -2.08
CA LYS A 94 25.80 5.53 -3.43
C LYS A 94 24.45 4.82 -3.45
N PHE A 95 24.19 3.96 -2.48
CA PHE A 95 22.93 3.25 -2.36
C PHE A 95 21.77 4.22 -2.20
N LYS A 96 21.92 5.22 -1.30
CA LYS A 96 20.87 6.19 -1.01
C LYS A 96 20.42 6.92 -2.28
N ASP A 97 21.37 7.43 -3.06
CA ASP A 97 21.07 8.15 -4.31
C ASP A 97 20.26 7.31 -5.29
N LYS A 98 20.60 6.02 -5.44
CA LYS A 98 19.87 5.09 -6.32
C LYS A 98 18.47 4.79 -5.78
N MET A 99 18.39 4.52 -4.48
CA MET A 99 17.13 4.16 -3.84
C MET A 99 16.12 5.32 -3.92
N ASP A 100 16.55 6.55 -3.61
CA ASP A 100 15.70 7.73 -3.69
C ASP A 100 15.15 7.94 -5.11
N LEU A 101 15.97 7.72 -6.16
CA LEU A 101 15.52 7.77 -7.55
C LEU A 101 14.43 6.73 -7.87
N TYR A 102 14.54 5.51 -7.34
CA TYR A 102 13.47 4.52 -7.51
C TYR A 102 12.20 4.93 -6.76
N LEU A 103 12.32 5.32 -5.49
CA LEU A 103 11.17 5.70 -4.68
C LEU A 103 10.36 6.87 -5.26
N GLN A 104 11.03 7.86 -5.87
CA GLN A 104 10.37 8.98 -6.56
C GLN A 104 9.51 8.54 -7.77
N ASN A 105 9.81 7.38 -8.35
CA ASN A 105 9.10 6.86 -9.53
C ASN A 105 7.92 5.95 -9.17
N TYR A 106 7.67 5.68 -7.88
CA TYR A 106 6.52 4.87 -7.49
C TYR A 106 5.22 5.55 -7.88
N LYS A 107 4.33 4.80 -8.53
CA LYS A 107 2.97 5.23 -8.85
C LYS A 107 1.99 4.13 -8.47
N SER A 108 0.96 4.51 -7.71
CA SER A 108 -0.15 3.61 -7.39
C SER A 108 -0.78 3.09 -8.67
N THR A 109 -0.96 1.77 -8.73
CA THR A 109 -1.74 1.12 -9.81
C THR A 109 -3.23 1.41 -9.69
N ASN A 110 -3.69 1.82 -8.51
CA ASN A 110 -5.06 2.22 -8.26
C ASN A 110 -5.20 3.74 -8.35
N ILE A 111 -5.85 4.23 -9.40
CA ILE A 111 -6.05 5.66 -9.67
C ILE A 111 -6.85 6.40 -8.61
N ASP A 112 -7.64 5.67 -7.81
CA ASP A 112 -8.49 6.21 -6.75
C ASP A 112 -7.74 6.37 -5.43
N LEU A 113 -6.51 5.85 -5.34
CA LEU A 113 -5.66 5.93 -4.17
C LEU A 113 -4.46 6.83 -4.47
N ASN A 114 -4.05 7.58 -3.45
CA ASN A 114 -2.80 8.31 -3.44
C ASN A 114 -1.92 7.78 -2.32
N VAL A 115 -0.72 7.33 -2.67
CA VAL A 115 0.31 6.99 -1.68
C VAL A 115 1.11 8.26 -1.42
N SER A 116 1.34 8.57 -0.14
CA SER A 116 2.22 9.67 0.24
C SER A 116 3.63 9.46 -0.32
N GLU A 117 4.39 10.54 -0.45
CA GLU A 117 5.79 10.45 -0.82
C GLU A 117 6.53 9.44 0.05
N LEU A 118 7.32 8.59 -0.59
CA LEU A 118 8.08 7.53 0.06
C LEU A 118 9.43 8.08 0.47
N ASN A 119 9.63 8.23 1.77
CA ASN A 119 10.90 8.65 2.36
C ASN A 119 11.30 7.63 3.43
N TYR A 120 12.54 7.17 3.38
CA TYR A 120 13.03 6.07 4.20
C TYR A 120 14.42 6.38 4.77
N ASN A 121 14.62 6.01 6.03
CA ASN A 121 15.94 5.83 6.62
C ASN A 121 16.40 4.40 6.40
N TYR A 122 17.72 4.20 6.35
CA TYR A 122 18.31 2.91 6.02
C TYR A 122 19.38 2.53 7.05
N GLU A 123 19.30 1.30 7.56
CA GLU A 123 20.38 0.67 8.30
C GLU A 123 20.99 -0.47 7.48
N TYR A 124 22.30 -0.66 7.63
CA TYR A 124 23.08 -1.50 6.72
C TYR A 124 23.98 -2.46 7.47
N SER A 125 23.95 -3.73 7.06
CA SER A 125 24.91 -4.76 7.45
C SER A 125 25.53 -5.39 6.21
N ILE A 126 26.81 -5.15 5.98
CA ILE A 126 27.58 -5.74 4.87
C ILE A 126 28.50 -6.81 5.44
N LYS A 127 28.32 -8.05 4.95
CA LYS A 127 29.15 -9.21 5.24
C LYS A 127 29.72 -9.73 3.92
N PRO A 128 30.80 -10.54 3.93
CA PRO A 128 31.42 -11.06 2.71
C PRO A 128 30.44 -11.76 1.75
N ASP A 129 29.42 -12.42 2.30
CA ASP A 129 28.45 -13.28 1.62
C ASP A 129 27.08 -12.64 1.38
N LYS A 130 26.76 -11.56 2.11
CA LYS A 130 25.45 -10.88 1.99
C LYS A 130 25.46 -9.41 2.39
N ILE A 131 24.54 -8.65 1.81
CA ILE A 131 24.18 -7.29 2.21
C ILE A 131 22.75 -7.31 2.75
N THR A 132 22.55 -6.85 3.98
CA THR A 132 21.23 -6.63 4.57
C THR A 132 20.97 -5.14 4.69
N ILE A 133 19.79 -4.71 4.25
CA ILE A 133 19.31 -3.33 4.34
C ILE A 133 17.95 -3.35 5.04
N ASP A 134 17.87 -2.63 6.15
CA ASP A 134 16.66 -2.38 6.90
C ASP A 134 16.15 -0.98 6.55
N CYS A 135 15.01 -0.92 5.86
CA CYS A 135 14.38 0.31 5.40
C CYS A 135 13.26 0.70 6.37
N PHE A 136 13.30 1.91 6.92
CA PHE A 136 12.29 2.45 7.84
C PHE A 136 11.66 3.72 7.28
N ALA A 137 10.36 3.67 6.95
CA ALA A 137 9.63 4.83 6.44
C ALA A 137 9.60 6.00 7.45
N GLN A 138 9.70 7.23 6.93
CA GLN A 138 9.68 8.49 7.67
C GLN A 138 8.79 9.54 6.97
N PRO A 139 7.53 9.77 7.40
CA PRO A 139 6.76 9.00 8.39
C PRO A 139 6.25 7.66 7.83
N ASN A 140 5.36 6.99 8.57
CA ASN A 140 4.62 5.80 8.11
C ASN A 140 4.04 5.96 6.69
N ILE A 141 3.91 4.85 5.96
CA ILE A 141 3.26 4.84 4.63
C ILE A 141 1.80 5.25 4.83
N THR A 142 1.39 6.31 4.13
CA THR A 142 0.03 6.84 4.22
C THR A 142 -0.66 6.75 2.87
N ILE A 143 -1.85 6.15 2.86
CA ILE A 143 -2.67 5.92 1.67
C ILE A 143 -3.98 6.67 1.85
N LYS A 144 -4.24 7.58 0.92
CA LYS A 144 -5.42 8.43 0.93
C LYS A 144 -6.34 8.05 -0.21
N SER A 145 -7.63 7.89 0.05
CA SER A 145 -8.61 7.81 -1.02
C SER A 145 -8.80 9.19 -1.64
N ARG A 146 -8.93 9.25 -2.96
CA ARG A 146 -9.28 10.47 -3.70
C ARG A 146 -10.80 10.69 -3.77
N LYS A 147 -11.59 9.65 -3.50
CA LYS A 147 -13.05 9.65 -3.67
C LYS A 147 -13.82 9.87 -2.37
N ILE A 148 -13.24 9.44 -1.25
CA ILE A 148 -13.86 9.53 0.07
C ILE A 148 -12.85 10.02 1.10
N ASP A 149 -13.33 10.61 2.20
CA ASP A 149 -12.49 10.98 3.33
C ASP A 149 -12.05 9.71 4.09
N PHE A 150 -10.99 9.09 3.59
CA PHE A 150 -10.39 7.88 4.12
C PHE A 150 -8.88 7.99 4.04
N THR A 151 -8.23 7.77 5.18
CA THR A 151 -6.78 7.69 5.30
C THR A 151 -6.42 6.40 6.03
N TYR A 152 -5.51 5.63 5.45
CA TYR A 152 -4.91 4.45 6.04
C TYR A 152 -3.41 4.70 6.23
N SER A 153 -2.89 4.37 7.41
CA SER A 153 -1.46 4.49 7.69
C SER A 153 -0.94 3.16 8.24
N THR A 154 0.19 2.70 7.72
CA THR A 154 0.86 1.49 8.18
C THR A 154 2.36 1.71 8.33
N GLN A 155 3.00 0.91 9.17
CA GLN A 155 4.46 0.94 9.29
C GLN A 155 5.09 0.56 7.96
N GLY A 156 6.03 1.36 7.49
CA GLY A 156 6.83 1.07 6.30
C GLY A 156 8.16 0.44 6.67
N TYR A 157 8.18 -0.64 7.45
CA TYR A 157 9.43 -1.38 7.67
C TYR A 157 9.58 -2.45 6.59
N VAL A 158 10.72 -2.45 5.91
CA VAL A 158 11.05 -3.45 4.88
C VAL A 158 12.48 -3.92 5.09
N LYS A 159 12.66 -5.24 5.22
CA LYS A 159 13.98 -5.86 5.24
C LYS A 159 14.31 -6.46 3.87
N ALA A 160 15.42 -6.02 3.29
CA ALA A 160 15.96 -6.53 2.03
C ALA A 160 17.30 -7.21 2.29
N GLU A 161 17.46 -8.43 1.77
CA GLU A 161 18.72 -9.18 1.86
C GLU A 161 19.18 -9.55 0.45
N LEU A 162 20.31 -9.01 0.03
CA LEU A 162 20.97 -9.36 -1.22
C LEU A 162 22.07 -10.38 -0.91
N THR A 163 21.86 -11.63 -1.32
CA THR A 163 22.88 -12.68 -1.19
C THR A 163 23.85 -12.66 -2.37
N CYS A 164 24.99 -13.35 -2.23
CA CYS A 164 25.89 -13.54 -3.37
C CYS A 164 25.26 -14.30 -4.53
N GLU A 165 24.30 -15.20 -4.27
CA GLU A 165 23.56 -15.91 -5.31
C GLU A 165 22.70 -14.92 -6.11
N ASP A 166 21.90 -14.11 -5.42
CA ASP A 166 21.05 -13.08 -6.04
C ASP A 166 21.88 -12.09 -6.86
N TYR A 167 23.01 -11.63 -6.29
CA TYR A 167 23.92 -10.74 -7.00
C TYR A 167 24.55 -11.39 -8.23
N THR A 168 24.92 -12.67 -8.14
CA THR A 168 25.46 -13.41 -9.28
C THR A 168 24.42 -13.55 -10.39
N ASN A 169 23.16 -13.80 -10.05
CA ASN A 169 22.06 -13.87 -11.02
C ASN A 169 21.81 -12.51 -11.66
N TYR A 170 21.79 -11.44 -10.88
CA TYR A 170 21.71 -10.06 -11.38
C TYR A 170 22.84 -9.75 -12.37
N ALA A 171 24.10 -10.02 -12.00
CA ALA A 171 25.27 -9.75 -12.84
C ALA A 171 25.23 -10.50 -14.19
N LYS A 172 24.71 -11.73 -14.20
CA LYS A 172 24.50 -12.52 -15.43
C LYS A 172 23.44 -11.90 -16.35
N THR A 173 22.31 -11.47 -15.79
CA THR A 173 21.23 -10.89 -16.62
C THR A 173 21.60 -9.56 -17.29
N LYS A 174 22.46 -8.76 -16.68
CA LYS A 174 22.96 -7.49 -17.25
C LYS A 174 24.03 -7.66 -18.31
N SER A 175 24.74 -8.78 -18.34
CA SER A 175 25.79 -9.04 -19.34
C SER A 175 25.25 -9.40 -20.74
N PHE A 176 23.93 -9.60 -20.87
CA PHE A 176 23.24 -9.84 -22.14
C PHE A 176 22.66 -8.58 -22.81
N VAL A 177 22.78 -7.41 -22.18
CA VAL A 177 22.39 -6.13 -22.77
C VAL A 177 23.68 -5.33 -23.02
N VAL A 178 24.41 -5.73 -24.06
CA VAL A 178 25.52 -4.98 -24.67
C VAL A 178 25.23 -4.85 -26.14
#